data_AF-A0A7K9J8T8-F1
#
_entry.id   AF-A0A7K9J8T8-F1
#
_cell.length_a   1.000
_cell.length_b   1.000
_cell.length_c   1.000
_cell.angle_alpha   90.00
_cell.angle_beta   90.00
_cell.angle_gamma   90.00
#
_symmetry.space_group_name_H-M   'P 1'
#
loop_
_entity.id
_entity.type
_entity.pdbx_description
1 polymer ?
#
loop_
_entity_poly.entity_id
_entity_poly.type
_entity_poly.pdbx_seq_one_letter_code
_entity_poly.pdbx_strand_id
1 'polypeptide(L)'
;SLSQPEREGMFHRGPGLNLTSGQYTAPIAGYYAFTTTLHIVRREPQRKGQGRRGNRLRVLICVQSRCQQNSNLETVSRLESSSDPFTISVMGTLYLQAGQYASVFVDNTAGSPLTVQSGSDFSAVLLGV
;
A
#
# COMPACT_ATOMS: atom_id res chain seq x y z
N SER A 1 -9.19 -29.42 -5.10
CA SER A 1 -8.49 -28.15 -4.86
C SER A 1 -9.53 -27.04 -4.90
N LEU A 2 -9.87 -26.43 -3.75
CA LEU A 2 -10.84 -25.34 -3.72
C LEU A 2 -10.19 -24.07 -4.30
N SER A 3 -10.66 -23.63 -5.46
CA SER A 3 -10.45 -22.26 -5.96
C SER A 3 -11.23 -21.30 -5.07
N GLN A 4 -10.52 -20.41 -4.36
CA GLN A 4 -11.16 -19.25 -3.73
C GLN A 4 -11.79 -18.36 -4.82
N PRO A 5 -13.01 -17.86 -4.63
CA PRO A 5 -13.63 -16.98 -5.61
C PRO A 5 -12.87 -15.66 -5.64
N GLU A 6 -12.37 -15.30 -6.82
CA GLU A 6 -11.84 -13.98 -7.11
C GLU A 6 -12.92 -12.95 -6.78
N ARG A 7 -12.62 -12.03 -5.85
CA ARG A 7 -13.54 -10.97 -5.45
C ARG A 7 -13.91 -10.15 -6.69
N GLU A 8 -15.21 -10.13 -7.01
CA GLU A 8 -15.81 -9.40 -8.12
C GLU A 8 -15.19 -8.00 -8.29
N GLY A 9 -14.66 -7.73 -9.48
CA GLY A 9 -14.22 -6.39 -9.91
C GLY A 9 -12.72 -6.09 -9.89
N MET A 10 -11.85 -6.98 -9.38
CA MET A 10 -10.40 -6.78 -9.46
C MET A 10 -9.85 -7.32 -10.80
N PHE A 11 -9.62 -6.42 -11.76
CA PHE A 11 -8.94 -6.79 -13.00
C PHE A 11 -7.45 -6.97 -12.75
N HIS A 12 -7.00 -8.22 -12.61
CA HIS A 12 -5.58 -8.54 -12.66
C HIS A 12 -5.19 -8.76 -14.12
N ARG A 13 -4.43 -7.83 -14.70
CA ARG A 13 -3.86 -7.99 -16.04
C ARG A 13 -2.37 -8.31 -15.91
N GLY A 14 -2.00 -9.50 -16.38
CA GLY A 14 -0.62 -9.98 -16.40
C GLY A 14 -0.18 -10.70 -15.11
N PRO A 15 0.95 -11.41 -15.16
CA PRO A 15 1.39 -12.34 -14.10
C PRO A 15 2.17 -11.66 -12.96
N GLY A 16 2.34 -10.34 -12.99
CA GLY A 16 3.27 -9.64 -12.10
C GLY A 16 2.84 -9.63 -10.63
N LEU A 17 1.54 -9.64 -10.33
CA LEU A 17 1.02 -9.49 -8.96
C LEU A 17 0.83 -10.85 -8.27
N ASN A 18 1.53 -11.05 -7.15
CA ASN A 18 1.36 -12.17 -6.24
C ASN A 18 0.56 -11.74 -5.01
N LEU A 19 -0.70 -12.17 -4.91
CA LEU A 19 -1.61 -11.78 -3.83
C LEU A 19 -1.25 -12.39 -2.46
N THR A 20 -0.55 -13.52 -2.43
CA THR A 20 -0.12 -14.16 -1.18
C THR A 20 0.98 -13.35 -0.51
N SER A 21 1.93 -12.85 -1.30
CA SER A 21 3.06 -12.05 -0.81
C SER A 21 2.81 -10.54 -0.84
N GLY A 22 1.78 -10.08 -1.57
CA GLY A 22 1.50 -8.66 -1.78
C GLY A 22 2.53 -7.96 -2.68
N GLN A 23 3.22 -8.70 -3.55
CA GLN A 23 4.31 -8.20 -4.38
C GLN A 23 3.92 -8.13 -5.84
N TYR A 24 4.25 -7.01 -6.49
CA TYR A 24 4.25 -6.90 -7.94
C TYR A 24 5.68 -7.04 -8.46
N THR A 25 5.96 -8.08 -9.23
CA THR A 25 7.27 -8.33 -9.87
C THR A 25 7.24 -7.83 -11.31
N ALA A 26 8.16 -6.92 -11.64
CA ALA A 26 8.30 -6.38 -12.99
C ALA A 26 8.76 -7.47 -13.97
N PRO A 27 7.96 -7.79 -15.01
CA PRO A 27 8.34 -8.81 -15.99
C PRO A 27 9.46 -8.33 -16.92
N ILE A 28 9.58 -7.02 -17.13
CA ILE A 28 10.61 -6.38 -17.96
C ILE A 28 11.12 -5.13 -17.24
N ALA A 29 12.26 -4.59 -17.68
CA ALA A 29 12.75 -3.32 -17.15
C ALA A 29 11.98 -2.14 -17.77
N GLY A 30 11.68 -1.11 -16.99
CA GLY A 30 10.98 0.08 -17.50
C GLY A 30 10.38 0.97 -16.41
N TYR A 31 9.70 2.03 -16.84
CA TYR A 31 8.94 2.93 -15.99
C TYR A 31 7.52 2.40 -15.79
N TYR A 32 7.13 2.25 -14.53
CA TYR A 32 5.81 1.78 -14.14
C TYR A 32 5.06 2.88 -13.40
N ALA A 33 3.83 3.18 -13.83
CA ALA A 33 2.87 3.95 -13.05
C ALA A 33 2.29 3.05 -11.96
N PHE A 34 2.39 3.49 -10.71
CA PHE A 34 1.82 2.83 -9.55
C PHE A 34 0.69 3.66 -8.96
N THR A 35 -0.38 2.99 -8.56
CA THR A 35 -1.44 3.58 -7.72
C THR A 35 -1.78 2.63 -6.59
N THR A 36 -2.15 3.17 -5.44
CA THR A 36 -2.83 2.43 -4.39
C THR A 36 -3.80 3.36 -3.67
N THR A 37 -5.00 2.88 -3.38
CA THR A 37 -5.94 3.53 -2.48
C THR A 37 -6.28 2.57 -1.36
N LEU A 38 -6.00 2.99 -0.12
CA LEU A 38 -6.29 2.22 1.07
C LEU A 38 -7.48 2.84 1.80
N HIS A 39 -8.51 2.02 2.05
CA HIS A 39 -9.60 2.35 2.95
C HIS A 39 -9.24 1.86 4.35
N ILE A 40 -9.16 2.77 5.31
CA ILE A 40 -8.60 2.49 6.63
C ILE A 40 -9.62 2.80 7.71
N VAL A 41 -9.79 1.83 8.61
CA VAL A 41 -10.58 2.01 9.84
C VAL A 41 -9.66 1.95 11.03
N ARG A 42 -9.87 2.88 11.97
CA ARG A 42 -9.19 2.91 13.25
C ARG A 42 -9.99 2.13 14.29
N ARG A 43 -9.28 1.33 15.08
CA ARG A 43 -9.86 0.78 16.31
C ARG A 43 -9.52 1.70 17.46
N GLU A 44 -10.53 2.07 18.24
CA GLU A 44 -10.33 2.87 19.44
C GLU A 44 -9.34 2.19 20.39
N PRO A 45 -8.36 2.92 20.92
CA PRO A 45 -7.46 2.35 21.92
C PRO A 45 -8.22 2.09 23.22
N GLN A 46 -8.22 0.85 23.70
CA GLN A 46 -8.86 0.45 24.97
C GLN A 46 -8.27 1.11 26.24
N ARG A 47 -7.22 1.95 26.14
CA ARG A 47 -6.51 2.50 27.31
C ARG A 47 -6.46 4.02 27.32
N LYS A 48 -7.08 4.61 28.36
CA LYS A 48 -6.84 5.97 28.82
C LYS A 48 -5.44 6.06 29.44
N GLY A 49 -4.49 6.56 28.67
CA GLY A 49 -3.17 6.92 29.18
C GLY A 49 -2.06 6.34 28.34
N GLN A 50 -1.41 7.19 27.54
CA GLN A 50 -0.01 7.04 27.12
C GLN A 50 0.37 8.18 26.18
N GLY A 51 1.18 9.14 26.70
CA GLY A 51 2.18 9.94 26.00
C GLY A 51 1.77 10.72 24.73
N ARG A 52 2.67 11.58 24.23
CA ARG A 52 2.57 12.15 22.87
C ARG A 52 2.75 11.03 21.85
N ARG A 53 1.72 10.20 21.67
CA ARG A 53 1.68 9.20 20.60
C ARG A 53 1.62 9.94 19.27
N GLY A 54 2.37 9.43 18.29
CA GLY A 54 2.32 9.97 16.93
C GLY A 54 0.88 9.94 16.40
N ASN A 55 0.62 10.80 15.43
CA ASN A 55 -0.66 10.84 14.74
C ASN A 55 -0.43 10.83 13.24
N ARG A 56 0.56 10.07 12.78
CA ARG A 56 0.92 10.02 11.36
C ARG A 56 0.79 8.60 10.85
N LEU A 57 0.12 8.50 9.71
CA LEU A 57 0.16 7.32 8.86
C LEU A 57 0.99 7.65 7.65
N ARG A 58 1.94 6.79 7.32
CA ARG A 58 2.65 6.86 6.04
C ARG A 58 2.32 5.61 5.24
N VAL A 59 1.90 5.81 4.00
CA VAL A 59 1.72 4.73 3.04
C VAL A 59 2.78 4.91 1.97
N LEU A 60 3.50 3.83 1.67
CA LEU A 60 4.64 3.85 0.77
C LEU A 60 4.52 2.73 -0.26
N ILE A 61 5.00 2.99 -1.47
CA ILE A 61 5.25 1.94 -2.46
C ILE A 61 6.76 1.85 -2.60
N CYS A 62 7.35 0.69 -2.30
CA CYS A 62 8.81 0.55 -2.24
C CYS A 62 9.30 -0.57 -3.16
N VAL A 63 10.40 -0.30 -3.88
CA VAL A 63 11.10 -1.31 -4.67
C VAL A 63 12.01 -2.12 -3.76
N GLN A 64 11.95 -3.46 -3.83
CA GLN A 64 12.83 -4.36 -3.06
C GLN A 64 12.80 -4.12 -1.54
N SER A 65 11.65 -3.68 -1.00
CA SER A 65 11.50 -3.24 0.41
C SER A 65 12.43 -2.09 0.82
N ARG A 66 13.04 -1.37 -0.13
CA ARG A 66 13.90 -0.22 0.13
C ARG A 66 13.10 1.06 0.09
N CYS A 67 12.52 1.44 1.22
CA CYS A 67 11.73 2.67 1.37
C CYS A 67 12.59 3.92 1.70
N GLN A 68 13.83 3.94 1.22
CA GLN A 68 14.80 5.03 1.42
C GLN A 68 15.45 5.36 0.08
N GLN A 69 15.98 6.57 -0.09
CA GLN A 69 16.77 6.98 -1.26
C GLN A 69 16.04 6.89 -2.61
N ASN A 70 15.06 7.78 -2.86
CA ASN A 70 14.39 8.01 -4.16
C ASN A 70 13.80 6.76 -4.85
N SER A 71 13.66 5.65 -4.12
CA SER A 71 13.21 4.34 -4.63
C SER A 71 11.82 3.99 -4.13
N ASN A 72 11.05 5.01 -3.74
CA ASN A 72 9.72 4.86 -3.19
C ASN A 72 8.81 6.02 -3.56
N LEU A 73 7.51 5.73 -3.53
CA LEU A 73 6.45 6.73 -3.52
C LEU A 73 5.90 6.80 -2.10
N GLU A 74 5.47 7.97 -1.64
CA GLU A 74 4.87 8.10 -0.31
C GLU A 74 3.76 9.14 -0.24
N THR A 75 2.78 8.87 0.62
CA THR A 75 1.81 9.85 1.09
C THR A 75 1.75 9.76 2.62
N VAL A 76 1.72 10.93 3.28
CA VAL A 76 1.60 11.03 4.73
C VAL A 76 0.26 11.66 5.08
N SER A 77 -0.50 11.01 5.95
CA SER A 77 -1.76 11.55 6.48
C SER A 77 -1.65 11.77 7.99
N ARG A 78 -2.30 12.84 8.47
CA ARG A 78 -2.51 13.04 9.90
C ARG A 78 -3.78 12.34 10.34
N LEU A 79 -3.60 11.54 11.38
CA LEU A 79 -4.58 10.70 12.00
C LEU A 79 -5.33 11.53 13.06
N GLU A 80 -6.56 11.95 12.75
CA GLU A 80 -7.44 12.65 13.71
C GLU A 80 -7.93 11.75 14.85
N SER A 81 -8.46 12.30 15.93
CA SER A 81 -8.93 11.48 17.07
C SER A 81 -10.22 10.71 16.78
N SER A 82 -10.91 10.97 15.67
CA SER A 82 -12.11 10.23 15.32
C SER A 82 -11.79 8.80 14.88
N SER A 83 -12.75 7.90 15.11
CA SER A 83 -12.74 6.52 14.63
C SER A 83 -13.25 6.39 13.20
N ASP A 84 -13.51 7.51 12.52
CA ASP A 84 -14.15 7.51 11.21
C ASP A 84 -13.26 6.83 10.17
N PRO A 85 -13.85 6.01 9.29
CA PRO A 85 -13.13 5.47 8.15
C PRO A 85 -12.57 6.61 7.30
N PHE A 86 -11.35 6.45 6.83
CA PHE A 86 -10.73 7.42 5.92
C PHE A 86 -9.96 6.71 4.81
N THR A 87 -9.68 7.46 3.75
CA THR A 87 -8.97 6.97 2.58
C THR A 87 -7.62 7.66 2.46
N ILE A 88 -6.59 6.92 2.07
CA ILE A 88 -5.28 7.45 1.71
C ILE A 88 -4.83 6.84 0.40
N SER A 89 -4.29 7.67 -0.50
CA SER A 89 -3.83 7.23 -1.81
C SER A 89 -2.38 7.60 -2.05
N VAL A 90 -1.65 6.73 -2.75
CA VAL A 90 -0.30 6.99 -3.27
C VAL A 90 -0.33 6.76 -4.77
N MET A 91 0.27 7.68 -5.52
CA MET A 91 0.40 7.59 -6.96
C MET A 91 1.76 8.13 -7.39
N GLY A 92 2.33 7.54 -8.43
CA GLY A 92 3.54 8.05 -9.07
C GLY A 92 4.17 7.03 -10.00
N THR A 93 5.40 7.31 -10.40
CA THR A 93 6.14 6.47 -11.35
C THR A 93 7.46 6.03 -10.73
N LEU A 94 7.79 4.74 -10.86
CA LEU A 94 9.08 4.20 -10.46
C LEU A 94 9.67 3.39 -11.62
N TYR A 95 10.99 3.44 -11.76
CA TYR A 95 11.71 2.55 -12.67
C TYR A 95 12.01 1.24 -11.95
N LEU A 96 11.66 0.10 -12.57
CA LEU A 96 11.98 -1.23 -12.07
C LEU A 96 12.86 -1.95 -13.10
N GLN A 97 13.87 -2.67 -12.62
CA GLN A 97 14.58 -3.67 -13.40
C GLN A 97 13.73 -4.96 -13.48
N ALA A 98 13.95 -5.75 -14.52
CA ALA A 98 13.28 -7.05 -14.66
C ALA A 98 13.56 -7.93 -13.42
N GLY A 99 12.50 -8.52 -12.86
CA GLY A 99 12.56 -9.33 -11.64
C GLY A 99 12.59 -8.53 -10.33
N GLN A 100 12.67 -7.20 -10.37
CA GLN A 100 12.45 -6.41 -9.16
C GLN A 100 10.98 -6.40 -8.78
N TYR A 101 10.71 -6.42 -7.47
CA TYR A 101 9.35 -6.27 -6.97
C TYR A 101 9.11 -4.89 -6.35
N ALA A 102 7.87 -4.44 -6.42
CA ALA A 102 7.30 -3.36 -5.63
C ALA A 102 6.20 -3.89 -4.71
N SER A 103 6.04 -3.29 -3.53
CA SER A 103 4.97 -3.60 -2.59
C SER A 103 4.54 -2.36 -1.81
N VAL A 104 3.33 -2.41 -1.25
CA VAL A 104 2.75 -1.34 -0.43
C VAL A 104 3.11 -1.58 1.04
N PHE A 105 3.68 -0.58 1.68
CA PHE A 105 4.03 -0.58 3.10
C PHE A 105 3.21 0.47 3.85
N VAL A 106 2.81 0.13 5.06
CA VAL A 106 2.06 1.03 5.96
C VAL A 106 2.86 1.22 7.24
N ASP A 107 3.36 2.43 7.45
CA ASP A 107 4.05 2.84 8.67
C ASP A 107 3.06 3.62 9.55
N ASN A 108 2.58 2.94 10.59
CA ASN A 108 1.61 3.46 11.54
C ASN A 108 2.31 3.92 12.83
N THR A 109 2.48 5.23 12.96
CA THR A 109 3.01 5.83 14.20
C THR A 109 1.91 6.17 15.19
N ALA A 110 0.63 5.99 14.84
CA ALA A 110 -0.44 6.10 15.81
C ALA A 110 -0.42 4.92 16.76
N GLY A 111 -0.52 5.22 18.05
CA GLY A 111 -0.57 4.19 19.09
C GLY A 111 -1.84 3.33 19.08
N SER A 112 -2.71 3.48 18.08
CA SER A 112 -3.90 2.65 17.86
C SER A 112 -3.69 1.74 16.65
N PRO A 113 -4.15 0.48 16.71
CA PRO A 113 -4.12 -0.41 15.56
C PRO A 113 -5.06 0.10 14.44
N LEU A 114 -4.66 -0.18 13.21
CA LEU A 114 -5.41 0.15 11.99
C LEU A 114 -5.83 -1.13 11.29
N THR A 115 -6.89 -1.05 10.51
CA THR A 115 -7.33 -2.14 9.63
C THR A 115 -7.51 -1.58 8.21
N VAL A 116 -6.80 -2.18 7.26
CA VAL A 116 -7.03 -1.94 5.83
C VAL A 116 -8.26 -2.76 5.43
N GLN A 117 -9.27 -2.07 4.90
CA GLN A 117 -10.56 -2.65 4.57
C GLN A 117 -10.57 -3.25 3.16
N SER A 118 -11.51 -4.17 2.96
CA SER A 118 -11.93 -4.56 1.61
C SER A 118 -12.37 -3.34 0.82
N GLY A 119 -12.11 -3.34 -0.49
CA GLY A 119 -12.28 -2.20 -1.37
C GLY A 119 -10.99 -1.43 -1.64
N SER A 120 -9.95 -1.65 -0.82
CA SER A 120 -8.61 -1.12 -1.11
C SER A 120 -8.02 -1.76 -2.37
N ASP A 121 -7.21 -0.99 -3.11
CA ASP A 121 -6.65 -1.40 -4.39
C ASP A 121 -5.16 -1.07 -4.53
N PHE A 122 -4.54 -1.74 -5.52
CA PHE A 122 -3.19 -1.51 -5.97
C PHE A 122 -3.12 -1.78 -7.47
N SER A 123 -2.45 -0.91 -8.22
CA SER A 123 -2.20 -1.09 -9.65
C SER A 123 -0.77 -0.74 -10.02
N ALA A 124 -0.28 -1.41 -11.06
CA ALA A 124 1.02 -1.18 -11.67
C ALA A 124 0.90 -1.33 -13.20
N VAL A 125 1.24 -0.27 -13.95
CA VAL A 125 1.12 -0.23 -15.41
C VAL A 125 2.45 0.19 -16.03
N LEU A 126 2.97 -0.62 -16.94
CA LEU A 126 4.16 -0.26 -17.72
C LEU A 126 3.84 0.92 -18.65
N LEU A 127 4.60 2.00 -18.52
CA LEU A 127 4.48 3.20 -19.36
C LEU A 127 5.44 3.16 -20.56
N GLY A 128 6.64 2.61 -20.36
CA GLY A 128 7.70 2.57 -21.37
C GLY A 128 8.99 1.98 -20.83
N VAL A 129 9.90 1.62 -21.74
CA VAL A 129 11.20 1.02 -21.46
C VAL A 129 12.33 2.04 -21.56
#